data_AF-A0A8J6BC98-F1
#
_entry.id   AF-A0A8J6BC98-F1
#
_cell.length_a   1.000
_cell.length_b   1.000
_cell.length_c   1.000
_cell.angle_alpha   90.00
_cell.angle_beta   90.00
_cell.angle_gamma   90.00
#
_symmetry.space_group_name_H-M   'P 1'
#
loop_
_entity.id
_entity.type
_entity.pdbx_description
1 polymer ?
#
loop_
_entity_poly.entity_id
_entity_poly.type
_entity_poly.pdbx_seq_one_letter_code
_entity_poly.pdbx_strand_id
1 'polypeptide(L)'
;GLYTSDHGPQYSHCNGTLWNPLGSGMSYEDFHFPVFLLKDENETEVIKQCYREHNIPGNDSAPNYPLCAMQLISPMHAVTSTVTCMRRNSIQMSFSINPGECSG
;
A
#
# COMPACT_ATOMS: atom_id res chain seq x y z
N GLY A 1 12.99 -18.44 10.98
CA GLY A 1 13.06 -19.86 10.62
C GLY A 1 14.16 -20.53 11.41
N LEU A 2 14.26 -21.87 11.37
CA LEU A 2 15.29 -22.63 12.09
C LEU A 2 16.70 -22.40 11.53
N TYR A 3 16.83 -22.29 10.20
CA TYR A 3 18.13 -22.17 9.53
C TYR A 3 18.67 -20.74 9.56
N THR A 4 19.91 -20.59 9.99
CA THR A 4 20.65 -19.32 10.09
C THR A 4 22.09 -19.51 9.57
N SER A 5 22.91 -18.46 9.59
CA SER A 5 24.34 -18.57 9.30
C SER A 5 25.07 -19.53 10.24
N ASP A 6 24.57 -19.65 11.47
CA ASP A 6 25.24 -20.40 12.54
C ASP A 6 24.63 -21.80 12.72
N HIS A 7 23.41 -22.02 12.19
CA HIS A 7 22.70 -23.29 12.30
C HIS A 7 22.11 -23.71 10.95
N GLY A 8 22.71 -24.74 10.33
CA GLY A 8 22.35 -25.20 8.99
C GLY A 8 22.61 -24.16 7.89
N PRO A 9 23.84 -23.60 7.78
CA PRO A 9 24.18 -22.53 6.85
C PRO A 9 23.87 -22.86 5.39
N GLN A 10 23.98 -24.13 5.00
CA GLN A 10 23.67 -24.60 3.65
C GLN A 10 22.20 -24.43 3.26
N TYR A 11 21.30 -24.27 4.23
CA TYR A 11 19.87 -24.02 4.03
C TYR A 11 19.45 -22.60 4.41
N SER A 12 20.39 -21.78 4.89
CA SER A 12 20.14 -20.37 5.21
C SER A 12 19.67 -19.63 3.95
N HIS A 13 18.79 -18.63 4.14
CA HIS A 13 18.22 -17.83 3.05
C HIS A 13 17.63 -18.64 1.89
N CYS A 14 17.20 -19.88 2.15
CA CYS A 14 16.67 -20.79 1.14
C CYS A 14 17.65 -21.09 -0.01
N ASN A 15 18.97 -21.16 0.27
CA ASN A 15 20.04 -21.33 -0.71
C ASN A 15 19.96 -22.64 -1.56
N GLY A 16 19.11 -23.60 -1.19
CA GLY A 16 18.90 -24.83 -1.97
C GLY A 16 17.64 -24.85 -2.85
N THR A 17 16.61 -24.08 -2.49
CA THR A 17 15.32 -24.07 -3.18
C THR A 17 14.64 -22.73 -2.97
N LEU A 18 14.31 -22.04 -4.07
CA LEU A 18 13.47 -20.85 -4.00
C LEU A 18 11.99 -21.25 -3.92
N TRP A 19 11.35 -21.01 -2.78
CA TRP A 19 9.97 -21.45 -2.52
C TRP A 19 8.92 -20.73 -3.36
N ASN A 20 9.15 -19.46 -3.71
CA ASN A 20 8.23 -18.66 -4.52
C ASN A 20 8.99 -17.98 -5.66
N PRO A 21 9.29 -18.69 -6.76
CA PRO A 21 10.06 -18.14 -7.88
C PRO A 21 9.29 -17.08 -8.68
N LEU A 22 7.96 -17.03 -8.57
CA LEU A 22 7.12 -16.03 -9.23
C LEU A 22 6.81 -14.83 -8.32
N GLY A 23 7.31 -14.83 -7.08
CA GLY A 23 7.11 -13.75 -6.13
C GLY A 23 7.83 -12.50 -6.59
N SER A 24 7.10 -11.39 -6.71
CA SER A 24 7.67 -10.09 -7.08
C SER A 24 8.22 -9.31 -5.90
N GLY A 25 7.88 -9.69 -4.65
CA GLY A 25 8.20 -8.91 -3.46
C GLY A 25 7.36 -7.63 -3.28
N MET A 26 6.46 -7.30 -4.21
CA MET A 26 5.69 -6.04 -4.22
C MET A 26 4.94 -5.74 -2.91
N SER A 27 4.47 -6.75 -2.18
CA SER A 27 3.76 -6.56 -0.92
C SER A 27 4.63 -6.11 0.26
N TYR A 28 5.96 -6.13 0.10
CA TYR A 28 6.93 -5.66 1.10
C TYR A 28 7.49 -4.26 0.80
N GLU A 29 7.10 -3.68 -0.32
CA GLU A 29 7.51 -2.34 -0.72
C GLU A 29 6.65 -1.26 -0.05
N ASP A 30 7.25 -0.11 0.22
CA ASP A 30 6.57 1.06 0.78
C ASP A 30 6.15 2.03 -0.35
N PHE A 31 4.85 2.27 -0.47
CA PHE A 31 4.27 3.14 -1.51
C PHE A 31 3.79 4.46 -0.89
N HIS A 32 4.32 5.57 -1.40
CA HIS A 32 3.93 6.92 -1.00
C HIS A 32 2.60 7.39 -1.64
N PHE A 33 1.85 6.49 -2.25
CA PHE A 33 0.54 6.74 -2.86
C PHE A 33 -0.40 5.57 -2.56
N PRO A 34 -1.72 5.83 -2.42
CA PRO A 34 -2.69 4.78 -2.11
C PRO A 34 -2.92 3.85 -3.31
N VAL A 35 -3.07 2.55 -3.04
CA VAL A 35 -3.44 1.53 -4.03
C VAL A 35 -4.72 0.85 -3.55
N PHE A 36 -5.77 0.92 -4.37
CA PHE A 36 -7.08 0.33 -4.08
C PHE A 36 -7.37 -0.79 -5.09
N LEU A 37 -7.97 -1.89 -4.61
CA LEU A 37 -8.47 -2.97 -5.45
C LEU A 37 -9.97 -2.77 -5.70
N LEU A 38 -10.34 -2.52 -6.95
CA LEU A 38 -11.73 -2.55 -7.39
C LEU A 38 -12.14 -4.01 -7.66
N LYS A 39 -13.13 -4.51 -6.94
CA LYS A 39 -13.56 -5.91 -7.02
C LYS A 39 -14.74 -6.12 -7.95
N ASP A 40 -15.64 -5.14 -8.03
CA ASP A 40 -16.83 -5.21 -8.87
C ASP A 40 -16.54 -4.64 -10.25
N GLU A 41 -16.85 -5.40 -11.30
CA GLU A 41 -16.72 -4.96 -12.69
C GLU A 41 -17.59 -3.74 -12.98
N ASN A 42 -18.80 -3.66 -12.39
CA ASN A 42 -19.70 -2.52 -12.59
C ASN A 42 -19.08 -1.22 -12.09
N GLU A 43 -18.38 -1.25 -10.94
CA GLU A 43 -17.65 -0.08 -10.42
C GLU A 43 -16.54 0.35 -11.39
N THR A 44 -15.82 -0.63 -11.98
CA THR A 44 -14.78 -0.31 -12.96
C THR A 44 -15.35 0.28 -14.25
N GLU A 45 -16.53 -0.16 -14.69
CA GLU A 45 -17.19 0.38 -15.89
C GLU A 45 -17.67 1.82 -15.68
N VAL A 46 -18.19 2.16 -14.48
CA VAL A 46 -18.55 3.55 -14.15
C VAL A 46 -17.33 4.47 -14.24
N ILE A 47 -16.18 4.05 -13.69
CA ILE A 47 -14.94 4.84 -13.74
C ILE A 47 -14.44 4.99 -15.18
N LYS A 48 -14.45 3.90 -15.96
CA LYS A 48 -14.09 3.91 -17.38
C LYS A 48 -15.00 4.86 -18.18
N GLN A 49 -16.30 4.83 -17.91
CA GLN A 49 -17.28 5.68 -18.60
C GLN A 49 -17.03 7.16 -18.28
N CYS A 50 -16.86 7.51 -17.01
CA CYS A 50 -16.58 8.89 -16.58
C CYS A 50 -15.32 9.46 -17.26
N TYR A 51 -14.25 8.66 -17.34
CA TYR A 51 -13.02 9.03 -18.05
C TYR A 51 -13.25 9.24 -19.55
N ARG A 52 -13.99 8.34 -20.21
CA ARG A 52 -14.27 8.41 -21.65
C ARG A 52 -15.06 9.68 -22.01
N GLU A 53 -15.99 10.07 -21.16
CA GLU A 53 -16.85 11.24 -21.39
C GLU A 53 -16.14 12.58 -21.18
N HIS A 54 -15.22 12.67 -20.21
CA HIS A 54 -14.71 13.96 -19.74
C HIS A 54 -13.20 14.15 -19.92
N ASN A 55 -12.41 13.08 -20.03
CA ASN A 55 -10.95 13.14 -20.01
C ASN A 55 -10.30 12.69 -21.33
N ILE A 56 -11.09 12.31 -22.34
CA ILE A 56 -10.56 12.06 -23.69
C ILE A 56 -10.25 13.40 -24.38
N PRO A 57 -9.00 13.62 -24.80
CA PRO A 57 -8.65 14.81 -25.58
C PRO A 57 -9.28 14.74 -26.97
N GLY A 58 -9.82 15.87 -27.46
CA GLY A 58 -10.19 16.02 -28.86
C GLY A 58 -8.98 16.47 -29.68
N ASN A 59 -8.75 15.85 -30.86
CA ASN A 59 -7.77 16.25 -31.88
C ASN A 59 -6.45 16.86 -31.35
N ASP A 60 -5.68 16.08 -30.58
CA ASP A 60 -4.35 16.44 -30.04
C ASP A 60 -4.30 17.69 -29.13
N SER A 61 -5.46 18.16 -28.65
CA SER A 61 -5.57 19.22 -27.64
C SER A 61 -5.75 18.65 -26.23
N ALA A 62 -5.46 19.45 -25.20
CA ALA A 62 -5.74 19.06 -23.82
C ALA A 62 -7.25 18.76 -23.61
N PRO A 63 -7.63 17.84 -22.70
CA PRO A 63 -9.03 17.59 -22.39
C PRO A 63 -9.74 18.86 -21.91
N ASN A 64 -10.99 19.03 -22.34
CA ASN A 64 -11.78 20.21 -21.97
C ASN A 64 -12.32 20.07 -20.55
N TYR A 65 -12.27 21.16 -19.78
CA TYR A 65 -12.92 21.22 -18.47
C TYR A 65 -14.45 21.21 -18.64
N PRO A 66 -15.23 20.52 -17.78
CA PRO A 66 -14.85 19.84 -16.54
C PRO A 66 -14.30 18.41 -16.71
N LEU A 67 -13.33 18.05 -15.86
CA LEU A 67 -12.70 16.72 -15.84
C LEU A 67 -13.35 15.78 -14.82
N CYS A 68 -13.31 14.49 -15.11
CA CYS A 68 -13.52 13.42 -14.15
C CYS A 68 -12.26 13.21 -13.28
N ALA A 69 -12.44 13.12 -11.96
CA ALA A 69 -11.37 12.92 -10.99
C ALA A 69 -11.81 11.95 -9.89
N MET A 70 -10.85 11.31 -9.23
CA MET A 70 -11.09 10.38 -8.12
C MET A 70 -10.28 10.81 -6.90
N GLN A 71 -10.93 10.77 -5.73
CA GLN A 71 -10.29 11.00 -4.45
C GLN A 71 -10.21 9.69 -3.68
N LEU A 72 -8.99 9.27 -3.34
CA LEU A 72 -8.73 8.09 -2.52
C LEU A 72 -8.25 8.54 -1.14
N ILE A 73 -8.86 8.02 -0.08
CA ILE A 73 -8.54 8.38 1.30
C ILE A 73 -8.07 7.11 2.02
N SER A 74 -6.77 7.05 2.30
CA SER A 74 -6.16 5.96 3.09
C SER A 74 -5.05 6.52 3.98
N PRO A 75 -5.37 7.36 4.97
CA PRO A 75 -4.40 7.82 5.95
C PRO A 75 -4.03 6.67 6.89
N MET A 76 -2.72 6.41 7.03
CA MET A 76 -2.18 5.48 8.02
C MET A 76 -1.64 6.26 9.22
N HIS A 77 -1.93 5.79 10.43
CA HIS A 77 -1.46 6.43 11.66
C HIS A 77 -0.12 5.86 12.16
N ALA A 78 0.30 4.68 11.70
CA ALA A 78 1.63 4.14 11.96
C ALA A 78 2.69 4.73 11.01
N VAL A 79 3.93 4.88 11.49
CA VAL A 79 5.05 5.44 10.68
C VAL A 79 6.40 4.86 11.09
N THR A 80 7.33 4.82 10.14
CA THR A 80 8.76 4.51 10.29
C THR A 80 9.08 3.04 10.59
N SER A 81 8.66 2.53 11.75
CA SER A 81 8.95 1.17 12.19
C SER A 81 8.08 0.77 13.36
N THR A 82 7.90 -0.54 13.56
CA THR A 82 7.15 -1.08 14.70
C THR A 82 7.69 -0.57 16.03
N VAL A 83 9.02 -0.49 16.20
CA VAL A 83 9.64 0.01 17.45
C VAL A 83 9.23 1.46 17.73
N THR A 84 9.30 2.33 16.70
CA THR A 84 8.97 3.75 16.84
C THR A 84 7.49 3.94 17.14
N CYS A 85 6.65 3.24 16.38
CA CYS A 85 5.21 3.29 16.55
C CYS A 85 4.79 2.79 17.95
N MET A 86 5.25 1.61 18.38
CA MET A 86 4.87 1.05 19.69
C MET A 86 5.37 1.90 20.85
N ARG A 87 6.56 2.51 20.73
CA ARG A 87 7.05 3.50 21.69
C ARG A 87 6.09 4.70 21.80
N ARG A 88 5.67 5.28 20.66
CA ARG A 88 4.72 6.40 20.64
C ARG A 88 3.37 5.98 21.22
N ASN A 89 2.88 4.80 20.85
CA ASN A 89 1.63 4.25 21.35
C ASN A 89 1.65 4.10 22.87
N SER A 90 2.71 3.50 23.43
CA SER A 90 2.87 3.37 24.88
C SER A 90 2.90 4.73 25.60
N ILE A 91 3.59 5.73 25.05
CA ILE A 91 3.61 7.08 25.63
C ILE A 91 2.22 7.72 25.60
N GLN A 92 1.51 7.61 24.47
CA GLN A 92 0.15 8.14 24.34
C GLN A 92 -0.81 7.49 25.33
N MET A 93 -0.76 6.17 25.45
CA MET A 93 -1.61 5.41 26.38
C MET A 93 -1.36 5.76 27.85
N SER A 94 -0.14 6.16 28.22
CA SER A 94 0.20 6.50 29.61
C SER A 94 -0.07 7.96 30.00
N PHE A 95 0.00 8.89 29.04
CA PHE A 95 0.03 10.33 29.37
C PHE A 95 -1.00 11.18 28.61
N SER A 96 -1.67 10.63 27.59
CA SER A 96 -2.69 11.36 26.84
C SER A 96 -4.08 11.18 27.46
N ILE A 97 -4.86 12.26 27.46
CA ILE A 97 -6.28 12.23 27.84
C ILE A 97 -7.10 11.47 26.77
N ASN A 98 -6.68 11.56 25.49
CA ASN A 98 -7.27 10.86 24.35
C ASN A 98 -6.15 10.19 23.55
N PRO A 99 -5.74 8.97 23.92
CA PRO A 99 -4.69 8.27 23.21
C PRO A 99 -5.15 7.89 21.79
N GLY A 100 -4.35 8.27 20.79
CA GLY A 100 -4.52 7.77 19.42
C GLY A 100 -3.75 6.47 19.22
N GLU A 101 -4.36 5.52 18.51
CA GLU A 101 -3.73 4.24 18.21
C GLU A 101 -2.86 4.32 16.94
N CYS A 102 -1.75 3.57 16.96
CA CYS A 102 -1.06 3.22 15.72
C CYS A 102 -1.88 2.19 14.95
N SER A 103 -2.77 2.63 14.06
CA SER A 103 -3.37 1.77 13.04
C SER A 103 -2.74 2.04 11.67
N GLY A 104 -2.53 0.97 10.91
CA GLY A 104 -2.13 1.01 9.49
C GLY A 104 -3.23 0.43 8.63
#